data_AF-A0A9D4K5Y7-F1
#
_entry.id   AF-A0A9D4K5Y7-F1
#
_cell.length_a   1.000
_cell.length_b   1.000
_cell.length_c   1.000
_cell.angle_alpha   90.00
_cell.angle_beta   90.00
_cell.angle_gamma   90.00
#
_symmetry.space_group_name_H-M   'P 1'
#
loop_
_entity.id
_entity.type
_entity.pdbx_description
1 polymer ?
#
loop_
_entity_poly.entity_id
_entity_poly.type
_entity_poly.pdbx_seq_one_letter_code
_entity_poly.pdbx_strand_id
1 'polypeptide(L)'
;MMSLKSAGGLTRGSGMTEKMQNLWTLSAPVTSEYNSTMQDFTDLAYTTSPQHKESTEARIKRDASDLEKMHTKITLAHPTQLILL
;
A
#
# COMPACT_ATOMS: atom_id res chain seq x y z
N MET A 1 0.17 -4.07 -17.12
CA MET A 1 -0.53 -3.81 -15.84
C MET A 1 0.17 -2.72 -15.06
N MET A 2 -0.56 -1.70 -14.59
CA MET A 2 0.02 -0.65 -13.76
C MET A 2 0.32 -1.21 -12.36
N SER A 3 1.60 -1.34 -12.01
CA SER A 3 2.05 -1.80 -10.69
C SER A 3 1.85 -0.68 -9.65
N LEU A 4 0.90 -0.88 -8.73
CA LEU A 4 0.68 0.02 -7.61
C LEU A 4 1.62 -0.34 -6.47
N LYS A 5 2.51 0.59 -6.11
CA LYS A 5 3.09 0.58 -4.76
C LYS A 5 1.99 1.04 -3.82
N SER A 6 1.38 0.12 -3.09
CA SER A 6 0.52 0.50 -1.97
C SER A 6 1.37 1.30 -0.99
N ALA A 7 0.95 2.52 -0.68
CA ALA A 7 1.50 3.27 0.45
C ALA A 7 0.94 2.65 1.75
N GLY A 8 1.26 1.39 2.01
CA GLY A 8 0.88 0.67 3.23
C GLY A 8 2.01 0.77 4.25
N GLY A 9 1.99 1.84 5.05
CA GLY A 9 2.72 1.94 6.31
C GLY A 9 1.72 2.24 7.41
N LEU A 10 2.07 1.92 8.65
CA LEU A 10 1.19 2.04 9.82
C LEU A 10 0.71 3.48 10.07
N THR A 11 1.39 4.48 9.50
CA THR A 11 0.85 5.82 9.32
C THR A 11 0.53 6.07 7.85
N ARG A 12 -0.62 6.71 7.61
CA ARG A 12 -1.05 7.20 6.30
C ARG A 12 0.02 8.14 5.73
N GLY A 13 0.98 7.61 4.99
CA GLY A 13 1.88 8.39 4.17
C GLY A 13 1.10 8.96 2.99
N SER A 14 1.37 10.22 2.63
CA SER A 14 0.84 10.89 1.44
C SER A 14 1.06 10.03 0.18
N GLY A 15 0.04 9.26 -0.19
CA GLY A 15 0.11 8.32 -1.30
C GLY A 15 -1.30 7.88 -1.64
N MET A 16 -1.80 8.44 -2.75
CA MET A 16 -3.16 8.27 -3.29
C MET A 16 -4.26 8.99 -2.50
N THR A 17 -4.84 10.02 -3.14
CA THR A 17 -6.09 10.62 -2.64
C THR A 17 -7.26 9.69 -2.95
N GLU A 18 -8.35 9.82 -2.19
CA GLU A 18 -9.58 9.04 -2.41
C GLU A 18 -10.11 9.18 -3.85
N LYS A 19 -10.02 10.38 -4.42
CA LYS A 19 -10.38 10.62 -5.83
C LYS A 19 -9.55 9.77 -6.78
N MET A 20 -8.25 9.66 -6.55
CA MET A 20 -7.37 8.85 -7.38
C MET A 20 -7.64 7.35 -7.18
N GLN A 21 -7.93 6.92 -5.95
CA GLN A 21 -8.36 5.55 -5.66
C GLN A 21 -9.66 5.21 -6.41
N ASN A 22 -10.68 6.07 -6.32
CA ASN A 22 -11.95 5.87 -7.00
C ASN A 22 -11.81 5.82 -8.52
N LEU A 23 -11.04 6.76 -9.10
CA LEU A 23 -10.76 6.76 -10.54
C LEU A 23 -10.13 5.43 -10.97
N TRP A 24 -9.18 4.92 -10.19
CA TRP A 24 -8.53 3.64 -10.46
C TRP A 24 -9.47 2.46 -10.36
N THR A 25 -10.23 2.36 -9.26
CA THR A 25 -11.17 1.25 -9.04
C THR A 25 -12.22 1.19 -10.15
N LEU A 26 -12.72 2.35 -10.58
CA LEU A 26 -13.75 2.42 -11.61
C LEU A 26 -13.21 2.22 -13.03
N SER A 27 -11.95 2.60 -13.31
CA SER A 27 -11.34 2.43 -14.63
C SER A 27 -10.63 1.08 -14.84
N ALA A 28 -10.34 0.35 -13.77
CA ALA A 28 -9.61 -0.92 -13.84
C ALA A 28 -10.28 -1.99 -14.74
N PRO A 29 -11.60 -2.22 -14.72
CA PRO A 29 -12.23 -3.23 -15.58
C PRO A 29 -12.07 -2.90 -17.06
N VAL A 30 -12.37 -1.64 -17.43
CA VAL A 30 -12.29 -1.16 -18.82
C VAL A 30 -10.86 -1.20 -19.34
N THR A 31 -9.91 -0.71 -18.54
CA THR A 31 -8.50 -0.71 -18.94
C THR A 31 -7.91 -2.11 -19.00
N SER A 32 -8.41 -3.06 -18.21
CA SER A 32 -8.03 -4.47 -18.31
C SER A 32 -8.50 -5.09 -19.61
N GLU A 33 -9.72 -4.81 -20.05
CA GLU A 33 -10.27 -5.33 -21.30
C GLU A 33 -9.45 -4.87 -22.51
N TYR A 34 -9.20 -3.56 -22.62
CA TYR A 34 -8.32 -3.03 -23.67
C TYR A 34 -6.91 -3.65 -23.65
N ASN A 35 -6.35 -3.84 -22.46
CA ASN A 35 -5.03 -4.46 -22.31
C ASN A 35 -5.05 -5.94 -22.75
N SER A 36 -6.10 -6.70 -22.45
CA SER A 36 -6.24 -8.07 -22.92
C SER A 36 -6.38 -8.12 -24.44
N THR A 37 -7.27 -7.32 -25.02
CA THR A 37 -7.48 -7.27 -26.48
C THR A 37 -6.20 -6.89 -27.22
N MET A 38 -5.40 -5.96 -26.70
CA MET A 38 -4.13 -5.58 -27.31
C MET A 38 -3.08 -6.67 -27.24
N GLN A 39 -3.04 -7.45 -26.16
CA GLN A 39 -2.14 -8.59 -26.05
C GLN A 39 -2.54 -9.70 -27.04
N ASP A 40 -3.84 -9.98 -27.18
CA ASP A 40 -4.36 -10.94 -28.16
C ASP A 40 -4.07 -10.48 -29.59
N PHE A 41 -4.25 -9.18 -29.87
CA PHE A 41 -3.98 -8.60 -31.19
C PHE A 41 -2.50 -8.66 -31.58
N THR A 42 -1.60 -8.47 -30.62
CA THR A 42 -0.15 -8.44 -30.86
C THR A 42 0.53 -9.79 -30.70
N ASP A 43 -0.19 -10.82 -30.23
CA ASP A 43 0.33 -12.13 -29.83
C ASP A 43 1.49 -12.02 -28.82
N LEU A 44 1.42 -10.99 -27.96
CA LEU A 44 2.42 -10.71 -26.93
C LEU A 44 1.76 -10.73 -25.56
N ALA A 45 2.06 -11.76 -24.78
CA ALA A 45 1.62 -11.85 -23.39
C ALA A 45 2.53 -11.01 -22.48
N TYR A 46 1.98 -9.94 -21.90
CA TYR A 46 2.67 -9.15 -20.88
C TYR A 46 2.53 -9.83 -19.52
N THR A 47 3.57 -10.53 -19.09
CA THR A 47 3.63 -11.12 -17.75
C THR A 47 4.39 -10.21 -16.80
N THR A 48 3.77 -9.84 -15.67
CA THR A 48 4.49 -9.18 -14.58
C THR A 48 4.92 -10.24 -13.58
N SER A 49 6.21 -10.36 -13.32
CA SER A 49 6.70 -11.11 -12.16
C SER A 49 6.15 -10.50 -10.87
N PRO A 50 5.75 -11.30 -9.86
CA PRO A 50 5.45 -10.80 -8.53
C PRO A 50 6.68 -10.09 -7.98
N GLN A 51 6.68 -8.76 -8.03
CA GLN A 51 7.72 -7.95 -7.43
C GLN A 51 7.44 -7.86 -5.93
N HIS A 52 7.59 -8.98 -5.21
CA HIS A 52 7.75 -8.93 -3.76
C HIS A 52 9.12 -8.30 -3.47
N LYS A 53 9.14 -6.97 -3.42
CA LYS A 53 10.29 -6.27 -2.89
C LYS A 53 10.19 -6.39 -1.37
N GLU A 54 11.13 -7.10 -0.77
CA GLU A 54 11.34 -7.04 0.68
C GLU A 54 11.27 -5.59 1.16
N SER A 55 10.63 -5.38 2.30
CA SER A 55 10.45 -4.03 2.86
C SER A 55 11.78 -3.30 2.90
N THR A 56 11.86 -2.15 2.24
CA THR A 56 13.10 -1.38 2.18
C THR A 56 13.53 -0.93 3.58
N GLU A 57 14.82 -0.75 3.84
CA GLU A 57 15.30 -0.26 5.15
C GLU A 57 14.60 1.04 5.58
N ALA A 58 14.32 1.93 4.63
CA ALA A 58 13.57 3.15 4.87
C ALA A 58 12.11 2.89 5.28
N ARG A 59 11.49 1.80 4.83
CA ARG A 59 10.17 1.34 5.28
C ARG A 59 10.26 0.81 6.72
N ILE A 60 11.20 -0.10 6.98
CA ILE A 60 11.42 -0.70 8.30
C ILE A 60 11.63 0.38 9.37
N LYS A 61 12.53 1.35 9.13
CA LYS A 61 12.81 2.45 10.06
C LYS A 61 11.58 3.33 10.33
N ARG A 62 10.77 3.59 9.30
CA ARG A 62 9.55 4.40 9.45
C ARG A 62 8.50 3.67 10.27
N ASP A 63 8.25 2.40 9.97
CA ASP A 63 7.25 1.60 10.68
C ASP A 63 7.64 1.43 12.16
N ALA A 64 8.93 1.25 12.46
CA ALA A 64 9.43 1.25 13.85
C ALA A 64 9.18 2.60 14.55
N SER A 65 9.49 3.73 13.91
CA SER A 65 9.21 5.06 14.47
C SER A 65 7.72 5.30 14.70
N ASP A 66 6.87 4.76 13.83
CA ASP A 66 5.42 4.92 13.92
C ASP A 66 4.82 4.08 15.05
N LEU A 67 5.35 2.88 15.29
CA LEU A 67 4.99 2.06 16.46
C LEU A 67 5.26 2.81 17.76
N GLU A 68 6.41 3.46 17.89
CA GLU A 68 6.75 4.25 19.08
C GLU A 68 5.77 5.43 19.30
N LYS A 69 5.40 6.13 18.22
CA LYS A 69 4.40 7.21 18.30
C LYS A 69 3.04 6.69 18.73
N MET A 70 2.62 5.54 18.22
CA MET A 70 1.33 4.94 18.61
C MET A 70 1.37 4.49 20.06
N HIS A 71 2.43 3.79 20.48
CA HIS A 71 2.62 3.37 21.87
C HIS A 71 2.53 4.57 22.81
N THR A 72 3.27 5.64 22.51
CA THR A 72 3.24 6.88 23.31
C THR A 72 1.83 7.48 23.40
N LYS A 73 1.10 7.54 22.28
CA LYS A 73 -0.28 8.08 22.27
C LYS A 73 -1.26 7.19 23.04
N ILE A 74 -1.13 5.88 22.93
CA ILE A 74 -1.98 4.92 23.65
C ILE A 74 -1.74 5.04 25.17
N THR A 75 -0.48 5.07 25.59
CA THR A 75 -0.09 5.24 27.00
C THR A 75 -0.52 6.60 27.55
N LEU A 76 -0.44 7.67 26.77
CA LEU A 76 -0.94 8.99 27.16
C LEU A 76 -2.47 9.02 27.30
N ALA A 77 -3.19 8.31 26.42
CA ALA A 77 -4.64 8.25 26.45
C ALA A 77 -5.18 7.33 27.56
N HIS A 78 -4.39 6.36 28.03
CA HIS A 78 -4.75 5.41 29.10
C HIS A 78 -3.60 5.32 30.12
N PRO A 79 -3.45 6.29 31.04
CA PRO A 79 -2.28 6.40 31.92
C PRO A 79 -2.14 5.31 32.99
N THR A 80 -2.93 4.23 32.97
CA THR A 80 -2.91 3.17 34.00
C THR A 80 -3.20 1.78 33.43
N GLN A 81 -2.20 1.11 32.86
CA GLN A 81 -2.10 -0.36 32.84
C GLN A 81 -0.65 -0.84 32.92
N LEU A 82 0.13 -0.22 33.81
CA LEU A 82 1.43 -0.75 34.27
C LEU A 82 1.37 -0.96 35.78
N ILE A 83 0.34 -1.68 36.23
CA ILE A 83 0.34 -2.38 37.50
C ILE A 83 -0.19 -3.79 37.20
N LEU A 84 0.66 -4.77 37.53
CA LEU A 84 0.47 -6.22 37.57
C LEU A 84 0.96 -7.06 36.36
N LEU A 85 2.11 -7.69 36.68
CA LEU A 85 2.75 -8.90 36.17
C LEU A 85 3.73 -8.73 35.01
#